data_AF-A0A5V0BWQ7-F1
#
_entry.id   AF-A0A5V0BWQ7-F1
#
_cell.length_a   1.000
_cell.length_b   1.000
_cell.length_c   1.000
_cell.angle_alpha   90.00
_cell.angle_beta   90.00
_cell.angle_gamma   90.00
#
_symmetry.space_group_name_H-M   'P 1'
#
loop_
_entity.id
_entity.type
_entity.pdbx_description
1 polymer ?
#
loop_
_entity_poly.entity_id
_entity_poly.type
_entity_poly.pdbx_seq_one_letter_code
_entity_poly.pdbx_strand_id
1 'polypeptide(L)'
;MKLEASLKHFSPQGMHISDDVKGTSPDRITGIDVMVAIGTTSSRARFGLAAFFGKAGISKTDEQLAVQALARHAMDTAPKNVRKAAGGEFGWCMLVLAQFAFAEYSRSAATSVTCHTCKGSGRITRTQTTRKVSYPWGKAPYWASRSRAVRPSDWEKWTEVTEIVPAVCEACDGKGTISA
;
A
#
# COMPACT_ATOMS: atom_id res chain seq x y z
N MET A 1 2.14 9.54 -31.42
CA MET A 1 2.98 8.81 -30.45
C MET A 1 2.13 8.44 -29.23
N LYS A 2 2.25 7.22 -28.68
CA LYS A 2 1.62 6.89 -27.38
C LYS A 2 2.41 7.56 -26.26
N LEU A 3 1.75 8.26 -25.33
CA LEU A 3 2.42 8.96 -24.22
C LEU A 3 3.28 8.02 -23.35
N GLU A 4 2.86 6.77 -23.16
CA GLU A 4 3.61 5.77 -22.39
C GLU A 4 4.99 5.44 -22.99
N ALA A 5 5.15 5.57 -24.32
CA ALA A 5 6.44 5.34 -24.96
C ALA A 5 7.48 6.41 -24.56
N SER A 6 7.02 7.61 -24.18
CA SER A 6 7.91 8.70 -23.73
C SER A 6 8.65 8.35 -22.44
N LEU A 7 8.07 7.49 -21.59
CA LEU A 7 8.65 7.06 -20.32
C LEU A 7 10.00 6.35 -20.52
N LYS A 8 10.20 5.68 -21.65
CA LYS A 8 11.45 4.98 -22.00
C LYS A 8 12.64 5.93 -22.16
N HIS A 9 12.41 7.23 -22.33
CA HIS A 9 13.48 8.24 -22.43
C HIS A 9 13.97 8.73 -21.07
N PHE A 10 13.28 8.38 -19.98
CA PHE A 10 13.70 8.70 -18.62
C PHE A 10 14.54 7.59 -17.96
N SER A 11 14.60 6.41 -18.58
CA SER A 11 15.51 5.34 -18.17
C SER A 11 16.82 5.41 -18.95
N PRO A 12 17.96 5.03 -18.35
CA PRO A 12 19.22 4.97 -19.07
C PRO A 12 19.08 4.01 -20.26
N GLN A 13 19.34 4.52 -21.47
CA GLN A 13 19.29 3.69 -22.67
C GLN A 13 20.60 2.95 -22.79
N GLY A 14 20.52 1.61 -22.88
CA GLY A 14 21.69 0.77 -23.12
C GLY A 14 22.39 1.17 -24.43
N MET A 15 23.68 0.87 -24.51
CA MET A 15 24.45 1.11 -25.72
C MET A 15 23.86 0.25 -26.85
N HIS A 16 23.25 0.91 -27.83
CA HIS A 16 22.69 0.26 -29.01
C HIS A 16 23.82 -0.08 -29.98
N ILE A 17 24.41 -1.27 -29.83
CA ILE A 17 25.39 -1.82 -30.77
C ILE A 17 24.61 -2.50 -31.90
N SER A 18 24.37 -1.77 -32.99
CA SER A 18 23.89 -2.33 -34.26
C SER A 18 24.66 -1.68 -35.40
N ASP A 19 24.86 -2.43 -36.48
CA ASP A 19 25.44 -1.95 -37.75
C ASP A 19 24.40 -1.22 -38.62
N ASP A 20 23.16 -1.08 -38.11
CA ASP A 20 22.11 -0.30 -38.75
C ASP A 20 22.46 1.19 -38.76
N VAL A 21 22.59 1.75 -39.97
CA VAL A 21 22.67 3.20 -40.15
C VAL A 21 21.40 3.83 -39.58
N LYS A 22 21.56 4.68 -38.58
CA LYS A 22 20.48 5.50 -38.02
C LYS A 22 19.76 6.23 -39.16
N GLY A 23 18.56 5.76 -39.51
CA GLY A 23 17.77 6.36 -40.59
C GLY A 23 17.59 7.86 -40.39
N THR A 24 17.84 8.62 -41.45
CA THR A 24 17.71 10.09 -41.53
C THR A 24 16.30 10.53 -41.91
N SER A 25 15.32 9.62 -41.84
CA SER A 25 13.94 9.95 -42.17
C SER A 25 13.46 11.12 -41.31
N PRO A 26 12.87 12.17 -41.92
CA PRO A 26 12.32 13.31 -41.20
C PRO A 26 11.17 12.92 -40.25
N ASP A 27 10.55 11.75 -40.47
CA ASP A 27 9.48 11.22 -39.60
C ASP A 27 10.02 10.52 -38.34
N ARG A 28 11.35 10.44 -38.18
CA ARG A 28 11.96 9.80 -37.02
C ARG A 28 11.86 10.68 -35.79
N ILE A 29 11.21 10.15 -34.76
CA ILE A 29 11.15 10.79 -33.45
C ILE A 29 12.43 10.49 -32.67
N THR A 30 13.16 11.53 -32.30
CA THR A 30 14.36 11.49 -31.47
C THR A 30 14.04 11.82 -30.00
N GLY A 31 14.98 11.55 -29.09
CA GLY A 31 14.84 11.94 -27.68
C GLY A 31 14.69 13.45 -27.47
N ILE A 32 15.24 14.26 -28.40
CA ILE A 32 15.09 15.72 -28.38
C ILE A 32 13.64 16.10 -28.69
N ASP A 33 13.03 15.47 -29.68
CA ASP A 33 11.62 15.72 -30.03
C ASP A 33 10.69 15.37 -28.86
N VAL A 34 10.99 14.27 -28.14
CA VAL A 34 10.26 13.92 -26.91
C VAL A 34 10.43 14.99 -25.84
N MET A 35 11.66 15.48 -25.62
CA MET A 35 11.93 16.53 -24.64
C MET A 35 11.21 17.85 -24.99
N VAL A 36 11.21 18.24 -26.26
CA VAL A 36 10.48 19.42 -26.76
C VAL A 36 8.96 19.23 -26.61
N ALA A 37 8.44 18.05 -26.94
CA ALA A 37 7.02 17.72 -26.77
C ALA A 37 6.60 17.79 -25.29
N ILE A 38 7.43 17.29 -24.36
CA ILE A 38 7.18 17.38 -22.93
C ILE A 38 7.22 18.84 -22.48
N GLY A 39 8.21 19.62 -22.91
CA GLY A 39 8.33 21.04 -22.58
C GLY A 39 7.12 21.86 -23.05
N THR A 40 6.69 21.66 -24.30
CA THR A 40 5.51 22.32 -24.88
C THR A 40 4.20 21.85 -24.24
N THR A 41 4.10 20.57 -23.84
CA THR A 41 2.94 20.07 -23.10
C THR A 41 2.89 20.66 -21.70
N SER A 42 4.04 20.86 -21.04
CA SER A 42 4.09 21.44 -19.69
C SER A 42 3.53 22.86 -19.63
N SER A 43 3.63 23.63 -20.72
CA SER A 43 3.10 25.00 -20.77
C SER A 43 1.59 25.06 -20.98
N ARG A 44 1.01 24.06 -21.67
CA ARG A 44 -0.44 24.00 -21.96
C ARG A 44 -1.23 23.16 -20.96
N ALA A 45 -0.66 22.06 -20.49
CA ALA A 45 -1.33 21.02 -19.71
C ALA A 45 -0.49 20.58 -18.51
N ARG A 46 0.00 21.56 -17.74
CA ARG A 46 0.91 21.33 -16.59
C ARG A 46 0.37 20.32 -15.59
N PHE A 47 -0.91 20.41 -15.23
CA PHE A 47 -1.53 19.48 -14.28
C PHE A 47 -1.56 18.04 -14.80
N GLY A 48 -2.00 17.83 -16.04
CA GLY A 48 -2.10 16.49 -16.63
C GLY A 48 -0.72 15.83 -16.78
N LEU A 49 0.29 16.62 -17.17
CA LEU A 49 1.67 16.14 -17.25
C LEU A 49 2.23 15.78 -15.86
N ALA A 50 1.98 16.62 -14.85
CA ALA A 50 2.40 16.35 -13.49
C ALA A 50 1.74 15.08 -12.93
N ALA A 51 0.44 14.90 -13.19
CA ALA A 51 -0.29 13.69 -12.79
C ALA A 51 0.24 12.44 -13.50
N PHE A 52 0.59 12.55 -14.79
CA PHE A 52 1.18 11.45 -15.56
C PHE A 52 2.55 11.04 -15.04
N PHE A 53 3.47 11.99 -14.81
CA PHE A 53 4.80 11.69 -14.28
C PHE A 53 4.78 11.25 -12.82
N GLY A 54 3.87 11.80 -12.00
CA GLY A 54 3.64 11.32 -10.63
C GLY A 54 3.16 9.88 -10.63
N LYS A 55 2.17 9.53 -11.48
CA LYS A 55 1.70 8.14 -11.62
C LYS A 55 2.79 7.18 -12.09
N ALA A 56 3.65 7.62 -13.01
CA ALA A 56 4.75 6.81 -13.52
C ALA A 56 5.92 6.66 -12.51
N GLY A 57 5.90 7.37 -11.38
CA GLY A 57 6.96 7.32 -10.37
C GLY A 57 8.28 7.98 -10.81
N ILE A 58 8.27 8.77 -11.89
CA ILE A 58 9.47 9.43 -12.42
C ILE A 58 9.86 10.64 -11.55
N SER A 59 8.87 11.36 -11.03
CA SER A 59 9.08 12.65 -10.37
C SER A 59 8.15 12.81 -9.17
N LYS A 60 8.73 12.78 -7.97
CA LYS A 60 8.02 13.05 -6.70
C LYS A 60 7.53 14.49 -6.61
N THR A 61 8.27 15.41 -7.23
CA THR A 61 7.89 16.83 -7.30
C THR A 61 6.63 17.02 -8.12
N ASP A 62 6.49 16.29 -9.23
CA ASP A 62 5.29 16.36 -10.07
C ASP A 62 4.07 15.72 -9.40
N GLU A 63 4.26 14.62 -8.67
CA GLU A 63 3.23 14.07 -7.79
C GLU A 63 2.73 15.11 -6.77
N GLN A 64 3.63 15.79 -6.07
CA GLN A 64 3.27 16.85 -5.12
C GLN A 64 2.54 18.00 -5.79
N LEU A 65 2.97 18.44 -6.98
CA LEU A 65 2.30 19.48 -7.75
C LEU A 65 0.88 19.06 -8.17
N ALA A 66 0.69 17.81 -8.58
CA ALA A 66 -0.62 17.27 -8.93
C ALA A 66 -1.56 17.25 -7.70
N VAL A 67 -1.08 16.76 -6.56
CA VAL A 67 -1.84 16.75 -5.30
C VAL A 67 -2.19 18.16 -4.85
N GLN A 68 -1.25 19.11 -4.92
CA GLN A 68 -1.52 20.50 -4.55
C GLN A 68 -2.54 21.17 -5.46
N ALA A 69 -2.48 20.92 -6.77
CA ALA A 69 -3.45 21.43 -7.73
C ALA A 69 -4.85 20.85 -7.45
N LEU A 70 -4.95 19.55 -7.16
CA LEU A 70 -6.19 18.90 -6.74
C LEU A 70 -6.73 19.49 -5.43
N ALA A 71 -5.86 19.74 -4.44
CA ALA A 71 -6.27 20.33 -3.17
C ALA A 71 -6.82 21.75 -3.37
N ARG A 72 -6.21 22.57 -4.23
CA ARG A 72 -6.73 23.90 -4.60
C ARG A 72 -8.09 23.80 -5.26
N HIS A 73 -8.23 22.91 -6.24
CA HIS A 73 -9.52 22.68 -6.90
C HIS A 73 -10.59 22.22 -5.91
N ALA A 74 -10.25 21.35 -4.96
CA ALA A 74 -11.17 20.91 -3.90
C ALA A 74 -11.57 22.07 -2.98
N MET A 75 -10.63 22.95 -2.61
CA MET A 75 -10.94 24.14 -1.81
C MET A 75 -11.92 25.10 -2.50
N ASP A 76 -11.76 25.29 -3.81
CA ASP A 76 -12.61 26.18 -4.63
C ASP A 76 -14.01 25.61 -4.87
N THR A 77 -14.10 24.28 -5.06
CA THR A 77 -15.36 23.59 -5.37
C THR A 77 -16.15 23.14 -4.14
N ALA A 78 -15.52 23.07 -2.96
CA ALA A 78 -16.17 22.56 -1.77
C ALA A 78 -17.43 23.37 -1.36
N PRO A 79 -18.54 22.70 -1.02
CA PRO A 79 -19.74 23.38 -0.60
C PRO A 79 -19.55 24.07 0.76
N LYS A 80 -20.31 25.14 0.99
CA LYS A 80 -20.22 25.96 2.23
C LYS A 80 -20.39 25.13 3.50
N ASN A 81 -21.22 24.09 3.47
CA ASN A 81 -21.45 23.21 4.63
C ASN A 81 -20.20 22.42 5.01
N VAL A 82 -19.46 21.90 4.02
CA VAL A 82 -18.19 21.19 4.25
C VAL A 82 -17.16 22.15 4.82
N ARG A 83 -17.09 23.38 4.28
CA ARG A 83 -16.19 24.41 4.80
C ARG A 83 -16.50 24.78 6.26
N LYS A 84 -17.78 24.93 6.61
CA LYS A 84 -18.22 25.20 7.99
C LYS A 84 -17.93 24.02 8.92
N ALA A 85 -18.16 22.79 8.47
CA ALA A 85 -17.93 21.59 9.27
C ALA A 85 -16.45 21.34 9.55
N ALA A 86 -15.57 21.54 8.56
CA ALA A 86 -14.13 21.33 8.71
C ALA A 86 -13.43 22.45 9.49
N GLY A 87 -13.99 23.67 9.51
CA GLY A 87 -13.46 24.79 10.30
C GLY A 87 -12.00 25.11 9.96
N GLY A 88 -11.15 25.19 10.98
CA GLY A 88 -9.71 25.49 10.82
C GLY A 88 -8.92 24.39 10.08
N GLU A 89 -9.43 23.15 10.08
CA GLU A 89 -8.79 22.02 9.43
C GLU A 89 -9.18 21.89 7.95
N PHE A 90 -9.99 22.80 7.41
CA PHE A 90 -10.49 22.72 6.04
C PHE A 90 -9.38 22.51 4.99
N GLY A 91 -8.27 23.25 5.10
CA GLY A 91 -7.13 23.09 4.19
C GLY A 91 -6.49 21.71 4.28
N TRP A 92 -6.31 21.19 5.50
CA TRP A 92 -5.79 19.83 5.74
C TRP A 92 -6.72 18.75 5.21
N CYS A 93 -8.03 18.88 5.45
CA CYS A 93 -9.02 17.96 4.91
C CYS A 93 -8.97 17.89 3.37
N MET A 94 -8.88 19.03 2.69
CA MET A 94 -8.78 19.07 1.22
C MET A 94 -7.46 18.47 0.71
N LEU A 95 -6.36 18.67 1.44
CA LEU A 95 -5.08 18.06 1.09
C LEU A 95 -5.12 16.54 1.22
N VAL A 96 -5.69 16.01 2.31
CA VAL A 96 -5.86 14.57 2.52
C VAL A 96 -6.76 13.96 1.44
N LEU A 97 -7.90 14.60 1.13
CA LEU A 97 -8.77 14.17 0.04
C LEU A 97 -8.05 14.13 -1.31
N ALA A 98 -7.25 15.16 -1.61
CA ALA A 98 -6.46 15.21 -2.85
C ALA A 98 -5.40 14.10 -2.92
N GLN A 99 -4.75 13.76 -1.80
CA GLN A 99 -3.80 12.64 -1.73
C GLN A 99 -4.50 11.31 -2.02
N PHE A 100 -5.65 11.06 -1.39
CA PHE A 100 -6.42 9.84 -1.66
C PHE A 100 -6.93 9.77 -3.10
N ALA A 101 -7.43 10.89 -3.65
CA ALA A 101 -7.89 10.95 -5.03
C ALA A 101 -6.74 10.69 -6.02
N PHE A 102 -5.56 11.25 -5.77
CA PHE A 102 -4.38 10.99 -6.60
C PHE A 102 -3.89 9.54 -6.47
N ALA A 103 -3.87 8.99 -5.26
CA ALA A 103 -3.52 7.60 -5.02
C ALA A 103 -4.48 6.63 -5.72
N GLU A 104 -5.78 6.96 -5.77
CA GLU A 104 -6.76 6.17 -6.49
C GLU A 104 -6.57 6.27 -8.01
N TYR A 105 -6.27 7.46 -8.53
CA TYR A 105 -5.93 7.67 -9.93
C TYR A 105 -4.64 6.92 -10.36
N SER A 106 -3.63 6.89 -9.49
CA SER A 106 -2.37 6.21 -9.75
C SER A 106 -2.46 4.70 -9.58
N ARG A 107 -3.44 4.23 -8.79
CA ARG A 107 -3.74 2.81 -8.60
C ARG A 107 -3.94 2.11 -9.94
N SER A 108 -3.32 0.94 -10.07
CA SER A 108 -3.47 0.05 -11.23
C SER A 108 -3.68 -1.37 -10.70
N ALA A 109 -4.15 -2.32 -11.52
CA ALA A 109 -4.33 -3.72 -11.07
C ALA A 109 -3.06 -4.37 -10.49
N ALA A 110 -1.88 -3.80 -10.77
CA ALA A 110 -0.59 -4.24 -10.21
C ALA A 110 -0.17 -3.51 -8.92
N THR A 111 -0.88 -2.48 -8.47
CA THR A 111 -0.49 -1.74 -7.25
C THR A 111 -0.95 -2.49 -6.02
N SER A 112 0.02 -2.97 -5.24
CA SER A 112 -0.19 -3.54 -3.92
C SER A 112 0.05 -2.49 -2.84
N VAL A 113 -0.90 -2.29 -1.94
CA VAL A 113 -0.74 -1.42 -0.75
C VAL A 113 -0.37 -2.27 0.45
N THR A 114 0.42 -1.74 1.38
CA THR A 114 0.65 -2.41 2.66
C THR A 114 -0.66 -2.59 3.41
N CYS A 115 -0.91 -3.79 3.92
CA CYS A 115 -2.15 -4.09 4.63
C CYS A 115 -2.30 -3.15 5.83
N HIS A 116 -3.42 -2.41 5.90
CA HIS A 116 -3.68 -1.45 6.97
C HIS A 116 -3.87 -2.13 8.33
N THR A 117 -4.38 -3.36 8.33
CA THR A 117 -4.66 -4.14 9.55
C THR A 117 -3.39 -4.65 10.22
N CYS A 118 -2.47 -5.25 9.45
CA CYS A 118 -1.23 -5.81 10.00
C CYS A 118 -0.01 -4.92 9.78
N LYS A 119 -0.16 -3.73 9.17
CA LYS A 119 0.92 -2.80 8.82
C LYS A 119 2.10 -3.48 8.09
N GLY A 120 1.80 -4.44 7.21
CA GLY A 120 2.82 -5.18 6.46
C GLY A 120 3.34 -6.47 7.11
N SER A 121 3.03 -6.77 8.37
CA SER A 121 3.58 -7.95 9.07
C SER A 121 2.98 -9.30 8.63
N GLY A 122 1.82 -9.28 7.96
CA GLY A 122 1.03 -10.47 7.63
C GLY A 122 0.40 -11.17 8.84
N ARG A 123 0.61 -10.68 10.07
CA ARG A 123 0.14 -11.33 11.29
C ARG A 123 -0.53 -10.34 12.25
N ILE A 124 -1.55 -10.81 12.94
CA ILE A 124 -2.26 -10.08 14.00
C ILE A 124 -2.23 -10.91 15.29
N THR A 125 -2.34 -10.25 16.43
CA THR A 125 -2.44 -10.95 17.71
C THR A 125 -3.89 -11.34 17.99
N ARG A 126 -4.14 -12.62 18.21
CA ARG A 126 -5.45 -13.15 18.59
C ARG A 126 -5.38 -13.71 20.01
N THR A 127 -6.36 -13.35 20.82
CA THR A 127 -6.54 -13.94 22.14
C THR A 127 -7.18 -15.31 22.00
N GLN A 128 -6.50 -16.35 22.47
CA GLN A 128 -6.99 -17.72 22.46
C GLN A 128 -7.01 -18.26 23.90
N THR A 129 -8.19 -18.66 24.37
CA THR A 129 -8.32 -19.38 25.63
C THR A 129 -7.97 -20.84 25.39
N THR A 130 -6.85 -21.29 25.97
CA THR A 130 -6.41 -22.69 25.88
C THR A 130 -6.52 -23.32 27.25
N ARG A 131 -7.08 -24.53 27.30
CA ARG A 131 -7.16 -25.32 28.53
C ARG A 131 -5.83 -26.02 28.73
N LYS A 132 -5.07 -25.63 29.76
CA LYS A 132 -3.80 -26.26 30.11
C LYS A 132 -3.99 -27.18 31.31
N VAL A 133 -3.40 -28.37 31.24
CA VAL A 133 -3.31 -29.30 32.37
C VAL A 133 -2.00 -29.02 33.10
N SER A 134 -2.11 -28.78 34.41
CA SER A 134 -0.97 -28.73 35.31
C SER A 134 -1.10 -29.81 36.37
N TYR A 135 0.04 -30.21 36.95
CA TYR A 135 0.11 -31.21 38.02
C TYR A 135 0.72 -30.55 39.27
N PRO A 136 -0.07 -29.81 40.08
CA PRO A 136 0.45 -29.05 41.22
C PRO A 136 1.21 -29.89 42.24
N TRP A 137 0.86 -31.17 42.35
CA TRP A 137 1.45 -32.14 43.28
C TRP A 137 2.29 -33.23 42.59
N GLY A 138 2.72 -32.99 41.34
CA GLY A 138 3.44 -33.97 40.53
C GLY A 138 2.55 -34.93 39.75
N LYS A 139 3.14 -35.70 38.84
CA LYS A 139 2.40 -36.67 38.01
C LYS A 139 1.76 -37.76 38.88
N ALA A 140 0.62 -38.28 38.44
CA ALA A 140 -0.08 -39.35 39.15
C ALA A 140 0.84 -40.58 39.34
N PRO A 141 0.97 -41.13 40.56
CA PRO A 141 1.76 -42.32 40.81
C PRO A 141 1.11 -43.56 40.15
N TYR A 142 1.93 -44.56 39.79
CA TYR A 142 1.47 -45.69 38.96
C TYR A 142 0.27 -46.44 39.55
N TRP A 143 0.18 -46.54 40.87
CA TRP A 143 -0.89 -47.26 41.57
C TRP A 143 -2.25 -46.56 41.47
N ALA A 144 -2.30 -45.26 41.18
CA ALA A 144 -3.54 -44.50 41.01
C ALA A 144 -4.40 -45.07 39.86
N SER A 145 -3.77 -45.64 38.83
CA SER A 145 -4.48 -46.30 37.72
C SER A 145 -5.15 -47.63 38.10
N ARG A 146 -4.75 -48.23 39.23
CA ARG A 146 -5.24 -49.53 39.72
C ARG A 146 -6.19 -49.42 40.91
N SER A 147 -6.45 -48.20 41.37
CA SER A 147 -7.29 -47.96 42.54
C SER A 147 -8.75 -47.72 42.12
N ARG A 148 -9.70 -48.16 42.94
CA ARG A 148 -11.14 -47.85 42.76
C ARG A 148 -11.54 -46.50 43.35
N ALA A 149 -10.76 -45.99 44.30
CA ALA A 149 -11.08 -44.80 45.09
C ALA A 149 -10.58 -43.49 44.47
N VAL A 150 -9.45 -43.53 43.76
CA VAL A 150 -8.79 -42.35 43.17
C VAL A 150 -8.38 -42.65 41.73
N ARG A 151 -8.46 -41.67 40.85
CA ARG A 151 -8.10 -41.77 39.44
C ARG A 151 -6.90 -40.90 39.11
N PRO A 152 -6.10 -41.23 38.08
CA PRO A 152 -5.02 -40.36 37.61
C PRO A 152 -5.47 -38.92 37.25
N SER A 153 -6.73 -38.75 36.84
CA SER A 153 -7.34 -37.44 36.57
C SER A 153 -7.44 -36.54 37.80
N ASP A 154 -7.44 -37.10 39.01
CA ASP A 154 -7.56 -36.31 40.25
C ASP A 154 -6.28 -35.50 40.56
N TRP A 155 -5.17 -35.83 39.88
CA TRP A 155 -3.93 -35.04 39.89
C TRP A 155 -3.91 -33.92 38.83
N GLU A 156 -4.87 -33.92 37.90
CA GLU A 156 -4.93 -32.93 36.81
C GLU A 156 -5.69 -31.68 37.28
N LYS A 157 -4.98 -30.56 37.33
CA LYS A 157 -5.60 -29.25 37.49
C LYS A 157 -5.74 -28.60 36.13
N TRP A 158 -6.96 -28.62 35.61
CA TRP A 158 -7.35 -27.91 34.41
C TRP A 158 -7.48 -26.42 34.69
N THR A 159 -6.68 -25.61 34.03
CA THR A 159 -6.73 -24.15 34.15
C THR A 159 -6.95 -23.56 32.77
N GLU A 160 -7.90 -22.64 32.66
CA GLU A 160 -8.07 -21.84 31.44
C GLU A 160 -7.04 -20.72 31.46
N VAL A 161 -6.17 -20.72 30.45
CA VAL A 161 -5.15 -19.69 30.28
C VAL A 161 -5.46 -18.94 29.00
N THR A 162 -5.63 -17.63 29.15
CA THR A 162 -5.82 -16.71 28.04
C THR A 162 -4.45 -16.33 27.50
N GLU A 163 -4.10 -16.81 26.30
CA GLU A 163 -2.81 -16.52 25.66
C GLU A 163 -2.98 -15.64 24.43
N ILE A 164 -2.02 -14.77 24.19
CA ILE A 164 -1.96 -13.93 22.99
C ILE A 164 -1.11 -14.67 21.97
N VAL A 165 -1.74 -15.18 20.91
CA VAL A 165 -1.10 -16.02 19.89
C VAL A 165 -1.04 -15.25 18.56
N PRO A 166 0.06 -15.36 17.79
CA PRO A 166 0.12 -14.76 16.45
C PRO A 166 -0.78 -15.52 15.47
N ALA A 167 -1.82 -14.86 14.99
CA ALA A 167 -2.71 -15.34 13.95
C ALA A 167 -2.37 -14.70 12.59
N VAL A 168 -2.76 -15.37 11.51
CA VAL A 168 -2.66 -14.82 10.15
C VAL A 168 -3.62 -13.63 10.05
N CYS A 169 -3.17 -12.55 9.41
CA CYS A 169 -4.03 -11.41 9.15
C CYS A 169 -5.12 -11.79 8.14
N GLU A 170 -6.37 -11.76 8.57
CA GLU A 170 -7.54 -12.07 7.72
C GLU A 170 -7.71 -11.07 6.58
N ALA A 171 -7.27 -9.81 6.75
CA ALA A 171 -7.43 -8.77 5.74
C ALA A 171 -6.45 -8.90 4.55
N CYS A 172 -5.36 -9.66 4.69
CA CYS A 172 -4.39 -9.85 3.61
C CYS A 172 -3.98 -11.31 3.40
N ASP A 173 -4.66 -12.25 4.05
CA ASP A 173 -4.33 -13.68 4.07
C ASP A 173 -2.83 -13.95 4.32
N GLY A 174 -2.23 -13.16 5.21
CA GLY A 174 -0.82 -13.28 5.56
C GLY A 174 0.19 -12.72 4.54
N LYS A 175 -0.28 -12.15 3.42
CA LYS A 175 0.60 -11.57 2.38
C LYS A 175 1.25 -10.25 2.79
N GLY A 176 0.77 -9.61 3.86
CA GLY A 176 1.24 -8.30 4.31
C GLY A 176 0.87 -7.14 3.37
N THR A 177 0.38 -7.44 2.17
CA THR A 177 -0.04 -6.50 1.14
C THR A 177 -1.43 -6.83 0.63
N ILE A 178 -2.16 -5.82 0.20
CA ILE A 178 -3.49 -5.91 -0.39
C ILE A 178 -3.33 -5.40 -1.83
N SER A 179 -3.55 -6.28 -2.81
CA SER A 179 -3.67 -5.90 -4.21
C SER A 179 -5.04 -5.27 -4.45
N ALA A 180 -5.07 -4.21 -5.26
CA ALA A 180 -6.29 -3.58 -5.74
C ALA A 180 -7.14 -4.53 -6.60
#